data_AF-A0A3D2IZ15-F1
#
_entry.id   AF-A0A3D2IZ15-F1
#
_cell.length_a   1.000
_cell.length_b   1.000
_cell.length_c   1.000
_cell.angle_alpha   90.00
_cell.angle_beta   90.00
_cell.angle_gamma   90.00
#
_symmetry.space_group_name_H-M   'P 1'
#
loop_
_entity.id
_entity.type
_entity.pdbx_description
1 polymer ?
#
loop_
_entity_poly.entity_id
_entity_poly.type
_entity_poly.pdbx_seq_one_letter_code
_entity_poly.pdbx_strand_id
1 'polypeptide(L)' 'MLNKLRNINNKLINYYKDNDIEYKKQLKIKNILIDDSCFHNIKIEVAYSILRDLKIAEEDLRTVYSQLISPLF' A
#
# COMPACT_ATOMS: atom_id res chain seq x y z
N MET A 1 8.50 -5.65 -5.10
CA MET A 1 7.13 -5.64 -4.53
C MET A 1 6.48 -4.25 -4.56
N LEU A 2 7.17 -3.18 -4.15
CA LEU A 2 6.60 -1.82 -4.06
C LEU A 2 5.90 -1.33 -5.35
N ASN A 3 6.49 -1.54 -6.53
CA ASN A 3 5.88 -1.17 -7.80
C ASN A 3 4.52 -1.88 -8.06
N LYS A 4 4.34 -3.10 -7.55
CA LYS A 4 3.06 -3.80 -7.61
C LYS A 4 2.00 -3.08 -6.78
N LEU A 5 2.36 -2.60 -5.58
CA LEU A 5 1.48 -1.81 -4.72
C LEU A 5 1.10 -0.47 -5.35
N ARG A 6 2.07 0.22 -5.97
CA ARG A 6 1.82 1.45 -6.74
C ARG A 6 0.79 1.23 -7.86
N ASN A 7 0.93 0.12 -8.60
CA ASN A 7 -0.02 -0.24 -9.65
C ASN A 7 -1.42 -0.56 -9.10
N ILE A 8 -1.51 -1.26 -7.98
CA ILE A 8 -2.79 -1.52 -7.30
C ILE A 8 -3.44 -0.21 -6.85
N ASN A 9 -2.69 0.65 -6.18
CA ASN A 9 -3.17 1.95 -5.71
C ASN A 9 -3.70 2.81 -6.87
N ASN A 10 -2.99 2.88 -8.00
CA ASN A 10 -3.46 3.61 -9.18
C ASN A 10 -4.79 3.06 -9.73
N LYS A 11 -4.98 1.73 -9.74
CA LYS A 11 -6.26 1.12 -10.12
C LYS A 11 -7.37 1.48 -9.13
N LEU A 12 -7.09 1.46 -7.83
CA LEU A 12 -8.06 1.81 -6.78
C LEU A 12 -8.46 3.29 -6.81
N ILE A 13 -7.52 4.19 -7.10
CA ILE A 13 -7.82 5.62 -7.30
C ILE A 13 -8.85 5.82 -8.41
N ASN A 14 -8.65 5.16 -9.55
CA ASN A 14 -9.58 5.24 -10.67
C ASN A 14 -10.93 4.58 -10.34
N TYR A 15 -10.91 3.46 -9.63
CA TYR A 15 -12.12 2.74 -9.21
C TYR A 15 -12.97 3.56 -8.23
N TYR A 16 -12.34 4.24 -7.28
CA TYR A 16 -13.03 5.05 -6.26
C TYR A 16 -13.22 6.52 -6.64
N LYS A 17 -13.00 6.91 -7.90
CA LYS A 17 -13.06 8.33 -8.32
C LYS A 17 -14.35 9.06 -7.91
N ASP A 18 -15.48 8.34 -7.81
CA ASP A 18 -16.80 8.88 -7.45
C ASP A 18 -17.16 8.65 -5.97
N ASN A 19 -16.25 8.06 -5.17
CA ASN A 19 -16.37 7.87 -3.73
C ASN A 19 -15.32 8.74 -3.02
N ASP A 20 -15.72 9.95 -2.61
CA ASP A 20 -14.82 10.97 -2.04
C ASP A 20 -13.96 10.45 -0.88
N ILE A 21 -14.53 9.63 0.01
CA ILE A 21 -13.84 9.11 1.20
C ILE A 21 -12.74 8.13 0.78
N GLU A 22 -13.07 7.12 -0.02
CA GLU A 22 -12.09 6.13 -0.46
C GLU A 22 -11.07 6.74 -1.43
N TYR A 23 -11.50 7.66 -2.30
CA TYR A 23 -10.62 8.40 -3.19
C TYR A 23 -9.53 9.16 -2.43
N LYS A 24 -9.92 9.98 -1.44
CA LYS A 24 -8.98 10.73 -0.60
C LYS A 24 -8.05 9.80 0.18
N LYS A 25 -8.55 8.65 0.66
CA LYS A 25 -7.72 7.64 1.33
C LYS A 25 -6.65 7.09 0.38
N GLN A 26 -7.03 6.71 -0.84
CA GLN A 26 -6.09 6.17 -1.83
C GLN A 26 -5.06 7.22 -2.29
N LEU A 27 -5.42 8.52 -2.36
CA LEU A 27 -4.47 9.60 -2.61
C LEU A 27 -3.44 9.76 -1.48
N LYS A 28 -3.84 9.62 -0.21
CA LYS A 28 -2.90 9.62 0.91
C LYS A 28 -1.93 8.44 0.82
N ILE A 29 -2.43 7.25 0.51
CA ILE A 29 -1.60 6.06 0.32
C ILE A 29 -0.63 6.28 -0.85
N LYS A 30 -1.08 6.88 -1.97
CA LYS A 30 -0.22 7.21 -3.10
C LYS A 30 0.99 8.03 -2.67
N ASN A 31 0.76 9.08 -1.85
CA ASN A 31 1.83 9.95 -1.37
C ASN A 31 2.84 9.22 -0.48
N ILE A 32 2.38 8.27 0.34
CA ILE A 32 3.27 7.42 1.16
C ILE A 32 4.13 6.54 0.25
N LEU A 33 3.52 5.91 -0.77
CA LEU A 33 4.21 5.01 -1.69
C LEU A 33 5.18 5.72 -2.66
N ILE A 34 5.29 7.05 -2.65
CA ILE A 34 6.31 7.78 -3.45
C ILE A 34 7.71 7.47 -2.92
N ASP A 35 7.88 7.36 -1.61
CA ASP A 35 9.15 7.00 -0.99
C ASP A 35 9.42 5.50 -1.11
N ASP A 36 10.53 5.13 -1.74
CA ASP A 36 10.96 3.74 -1.91
C ASP A 36 11.27 3.05 -0.57
N SER A 37 11.56 3.82 0.48
CA SER A 37 11.83 3.35 1.84
C SER A 37 10.66 3.52 2.81
N CYS A 38 9.45 3.84 2.32
CA CYS A 38 8.30 4.17 3.17
C CYS A 38 7.97 3.08 4.22
N PHE A 39 8.12 1.80 3.86
CA PHE A 39 7.84 0.67 4.76
C PHE A 39 8.91 0.43 5.82
N HIS A 40 10.12 0.97 5.68
CA HIS A 40 11.17 0.93 6.70
C HIS A 40 10.96 1.99 7.79
N ASN A 41 10.25 3.07 7.46
CA ASN A 41 10.11 4.26 8.29
C ASN A 41 8.78 4.33 9.06
N ILE A 42 7.89 3.37 8.85
CA ILE A 42 6.57 3.32 9.52
C ILE A 42 6.46 2.09 10.42
N LYS A 43 5.59 2.20 11.43
CA LYS A 43 5.27 1.05 12.29
C LYS A 43 4.55 -0.03 11.50
N ILE A 44 4.76 -1.29 11.87
CA ILE A 44 4.18 -2.45 11.18
C ILE A 44 2.64 -2.42 11.15
N GLU A 45 1.99 -1.89 12.17
CA GLU A 45 0.53 -1.76 12.23
C GLU A 45 0.01 -0.79 11.15
N VAL A 46 0.75 0.30 10.92
CA VAL A 46 0.44 1.28 9.86
C VAL A 46 0.67 0.64 8.49
N ALA A 47 1.78 -0.09 8.33
CA ALA A 47 2.05 -0.83 7.11
C ALA A 47 0.92 -1.82 6.77
N TYR A 48 0.47 -2.62 7.74
CA TYR A 48 -0.64 -3.56 7.56
C TYR A 48 -1.96 -2.85 7.25
N SER A 49 -2.25 -1.70 7.88
CA SER A 49 -3.42 -0.89 7.52
C SER A 49 -3.38 -0.47 6.04
N ILE A 50 -2.23 0.03 5.56
CA ILE A 50 -2.06 0.42 4.16
C ILE A 50 -2.25 -0.78 3.24
N LEU A 51 -1.68 -1.94 3.56
CA LEU A 51 -1.81 -3.14 2.75
C LEU A 51 -3.27 -3.63 2.67
N ARG A 52 -4.03 -3.56 3.76
CA ARG A 52 -5.48 -3.87 3.76
C ARG A 52 -6.27 -2.87 2.90
N ASP A 53 -5.95 -1.59 2.98
CA ASP A 53 -6.56 -0.55 2.14
C ASP A 53 -6.20 -0.74 0.65
N LEU A 54 -5.08 -1.41 0.36
CA LEU A 54 -4.68 -1.86 -0.98
C LEU A 54 -5.29 -3.22 -1.37
N LYS A 55 -6.24 -3.75 -0.58
CA LYS A 55 -6.93 -5.02 -0.82
C LYS A 55 -6.00 -6.24 -0.85
N ILE A 56 -4.88 -6.17 -0.13
CA ILE A 56 -4.07 -7.36 0.16
C ILE A 56 -4.81 -8.20 1.21
N ALA A 57 -4.90 -9.51 0.98
CA ALA A 57 -5.56 -10.44 1.87
C ALA A 57 -4.81 -10.54 3.22
N GLU A 58 -5.54 -10.85 4.30
CA GLU A 58 -4.98 -10.85 5.66
C GLU A 58 -3.85 -11.87 5.81
N GLU A 59 -4.05 -13.05 5.20
CA GLU A 59 -3.06 -14.13 5.13
C GLU A 59 -1.77 -13.74 4.40
N ASP A 60 -1.84 -12.77 3.49
CA ASP A 60 -0.71 -12.33 2.67
C ASP A 60 0.06 -11.16 3.30
N LEU A 61 -0.51 -10.44 4.28
CA LEU A 61 0.07 -9.21 4.82
C LEU A 61 1.51 -9.39 5.29
N ARG A 62 1.78 -10.46 6.05
CA ARG A 62 3.11 -10.75 6.58
C ARG A 62 4.11 -10.99 5.45
N THR A 63 3.72 -11.79 4.46
CA THR A 63 4.58 -12.15 3.32
C THR A 63 4.89 -10.92 2.48
N VAL A 64 3.86 -10.14 2.15
CA VAL A 64 4.00 -8.90 1.37
C VAL A 64 4.87 -7.89 2.12
N TYR A 65 4.63 -7.68 3.41
CA TYR A 65 5.44 -6.76 4.22
C TYR A 65 6.91 -7.18 4.27
N SER A 66 7.17 -8.47 4.46
CA SER A 66 8.54 -9.01 4.49
C SER A 66 9.29 -8.74 3.17
N GLN A 67 8.61 -8.87 2.02
CA GLN A 67 9.16 -8.55 0.71
C GLN A 67 9.38 -7.04 0.46
N LEU A 68 8.70 -6.16 1.22
CA LEU A 68 8.88 -4.71 1.12
C LEU A 68 10.09 -4.24 1.93
N ILE A 69 10.28 -4.78 3.13
CA ILE A 69 11.39 -4.37 4.02
C ILE A 69 12.70 -5.12 3.75
N SER A 70 12.61 -6.33 3.19
CA SER A 70 13.76 -7.16 2.85
C SER A 70 13.52 -7.83 1.51
N PRO A 71 13.66 -7.08 0.39
CA PRO A 71 13.62 -7.68 -0.94
C PRO A 71 14.79 -8.67 -1.05
N LEU A 72 14.49 -9.97 -1.01
CA LEU A 72 15.46 -11.01 -1.35
C LEU A 72 15.91 -10.73 -2.80
N PHE A 73 17.22 -10.49 -2.96
CA PHE A 73 17.88 -10.34 -4.26
C PHE A 73 17.91 -11.67 -5.01
#